data_AF-A0A5K1BTG6-F1
#
_entry.id   AF-A0A5K1BTG6-F1
#
_cell.length_a   1.000
_cell.length_b   1.000
_cell.length_c   1.000
_cell.angle_alpha   90.00
_cell.angle_beta   90.00
_cell.angle_gamma   90.00
#
_symmetry.space_group_name_H-M   'P 1'
#
loop_
_entity.id
_entity.type
_entity.pdbx_description
1 polymer ?
#
loop_
_entity_poly.entity_id
_entity_poly.type
_entity_poly.pdbx_seq_one_letter_code
_entity_poly.pdbx_strand_id
1 'polypeptide(L)' 'EDGPGWSSAWKMALWARLRNSEHAYRMVKKLISLVDPEHEQQFKGGFYGNLFAAHPPFQIDANFG' A
#
# COMPACT_ATOMS: atom_id res chain seq x y z
N GLU A 1 4.76 7.73 8.78
CA GLU A 1 3.43 7.30 8.25
C GLU A 1 3.53 6.63 6.88
N ASP A 2 4.68 6.74 6.20
CA ASP A 2 4.96 6.10 4.92
C ASP A 2 5.65 4.74 5.08
N GLY A 3 5.72 3.98 4.00
CA GLY A 3 6.33 2.67 3.94
C GLY A 3 5.89 1.88 2.71
N PRO A 4 6.46 0.67 2.53
CA PRO A 4 6.14 -0.17 1.39
C PRO A 4 4.68 -0.66 1.39
N GLY A 5 4.23 -1.20 0.26
CA GLY A 5 2.86 -1.72 0.08
C GLY A 5 2.39 -2.63 1.23
N TRP A 6 3.14 -3.70 1.57
CA TRP A 6 2.77 -4.61 2.65
C TRP A 6 2.58 -3.91 4.00
N SER A 7 3.35 -2.85 4.27
CA SER A 7 3.26 -2.13 5.53
C SER A 7 1.94 -1.39 5.63
N SER A 8 1.47 -0.83 4.51
CA SER A 8 0.17 -0.16 4.43
C SER A 8 -0.99 -1.17 4.57
N ALA A 9 -0.90 -2.33 3.90
CA ALA A 9 -1.89 -3.39 4.01
C ALA A 9 -1.98 -3.96 5.45
N TRP A 10 -0.84 -4.18 6.11
CA TRP A 10 -0.83 -4.62 7.51
C TRP A 10 -1.41 -3.55 8.44
N LYS A 11 -1.02 -2.27 8.28
CA LYS A 11 -1.59 -1.16 9.06
C LYS A 11 -3.11 -1.05 8.85
N MET A 12 -3.60 -1.24 7.63
CA MET A 12 -5.04 -1.27 7.33
C MET A 12 -5.75 -2.31 8.19
N ALA A 13 -5.26 -3.56 8.21
CA ALA A 13 -5.85 -4.65 8.99
C ALA A 13 -5.82 -4.36 10.51
N LEU A 14 -4.71 -3.79 11.02
CA LEU A 14 -4.59 -3.38 12.43
C LEU A 14 -5.62 -2.30 12.78
N TRP A 15 -5.75 -1.25 11.97
CA TRP A 15 -6.73 -0.19 12.20
C TRP A 15 -8.17 -0.69 12.13
N ALA A 16 -8.47 -1.61 11.21
CA ALA A 16 -9.77 -2.26 11.14
C ALA A 16 -10.09 -3.03 12.44
N ARG A 17 -9.12 -3.75 13.00
CA ARG A 17 -9.29 -4.47 14.28
C ARG A 17 -9.47 -3.55 15.48
N LEU A 18 -8.88 -2.35 15.44
CA LEU A 18 -9.08 -1.31 16.44
C LEU A 18 -10.39 -0.52 16.24
N ARG A 19 -11.22 -0.89 15.26
CA ARG A 19 -12.46 -0.17 14.88
C ARG A 19 -12.23 1.30 14.54
N ASN A 20 -11.05 1.64 14.03
CA ASN A 20 -10.71 2.97 13.55
C ASN A 20 -10.81 2.99 12.01
N SER A 21 -12.04 3.15 11.52
CA SER A 21 -12.34 3.14 10.08
C SER A 21 -11.64 4.26 9.33
N GLU A 22 -11.48 5.43 9.94
CA GLU A 22 -10.83 6.59 9.34
C GLU A 22 -9.37 6.29 8.98
N HIS A 23 -8.61 5.70 9.91
CA HIS A 23 -7.22 5.33 9.68
C HIS A 23 -7.08 4.14 8.74
N ALA A 24 -7.97 3.14 8.84
CA ALA A 24 -8.00 2.03 7.91
C ALA A 24 -8.22 2.51 6.47
N TYR A 25 -9.19 3.40 6.25
CA TYR A 25 -9.46 3.98 4.93
C TYR A 25 -8.32 4.87 4.43
N ARG A 26 -7.61 5.56 5.33
CA ARG A 26 -6.40 6.30 4.98
C ARG A 26 -5.32 5.37 4.40
N MET A 27 -5.17 4.14 4.94
CA MET A 27 -4.22 3.16 4.40
C MET A 27 -4.65 2.63 3.02
N VAL A 28 -5.95 2.38 2.80
CA VAL A 28 -6.49 2.03 1.47
C VAL A 28 -6.10 3.08 0.43
N LYS A 29 -6.32 4.36 0.73
CA LYS A 29 -5.95 5.45 -0.19
C LYS A 29 -4.46 5.53 -0.47
N LYS A 30 -3.60 5.15 0.48
CA LYS A 30 -2.15 5.08 0.25
C LYS A 30 -1.78 3.97 -0.73
N LEU A 31 -2.44 2.82 -0.68
CA LEU A 31 -2.23 1.73 -1.64
C LEU A 31 -2.71 2.11 -3.04
N ILE A 32 -3.81 2.86 -3.14
CA ILE A 32 -4.34 3.39 -4.42
C ILE A 32 -3.58 4.66 -4.84
N SER A 33 -2.27 4.54 -4.96
CA SER A 33 -1.39 5.53 -5.57
C SER A 33 -0.71 4.91 -6.77
N LEU A 34 -0.82 5.55 -7.94
CA LEU A 34 -0.14 5.07 -9.14
C LEU A 34 1.37 5.15 -8.96
N VAL A 35 2.06 4.05 -9.22
CA VAL A 35 3.52 3.97 -9.28
C VAL A 35 3.94 3.88 -10.73
N ASP A 36 4.84 4.78 -11.13
CA ASP A 36 5.51 4.75 -12.41
C ASP A 36 6.71 3.80 -12.33
N PRO A 37 6.74 2.69 -13.10
CA PRO A 37 7.87 1.75 -13.12
C PRO A 37 9.21 2.38 -13.53
N GLU A 38 9.19 3.47 -14.30
CA GLU A 38 10.41 4.17 -14.73
C GLU A 38 10.94 5.14 -13.67
N HIS A 39 10.11 5.53 -12.69
CA HIS A 39 10.40 6.54 -11.68
C HIS A 39 10.06 6.06 -10.26
N GLU A 40 10.40 4.80 -9.97
CA GLU A 40 10.17 4.19 -8.66
C GLU A 40 10.95 4.89 -7.54
N GLN A 41 10.32 5.05 -6.37
CA GLN A 41 10.95 5.62 -5.18
C GLN A 41 11.05 4.54 -4.09
N GLN A 42 12.23 4.41 -3.48
CA GLN A 42 12.42 3.46 -2.38
C GLN A 42 11.40 3.73 -1.26
N PHE A 43 10.81 2.65 -0.75
CA PHE A 43 9.83 2.67 0.36
C PHE A 43 8.52 3.42 0.07
N LYS A 44 8.25 3.78 -1.19
CA LYS A 44 6.96 4.32 -1.61
C LYS A 44 6.11 3.22 -2.23
N GLY A 45 5.15 2.71 -1.46
CA GLY A 45 4.17 1.75 -1.94
C GLY A 45 3.14 2.36 -2.89
N GLY A 46 2.34 1.49 -3.49
CA GLY A 46 1.24 1.86 -4.37
C GLY A 46 0.92 0.71 -5.33
N PHE A 47 0.20 1.02 -6.40
CA PHE A 47 -0.09 0.08 -7.47
C PHE A 47 0.49 0.57 -8.79
N TYR A 48 1.04 -0.36 -9.58
CA TYR A 48 1.30 -0.12 -11.00
C TYR A 48 -0.03 -0.02 -11.77
N GLY A 49 0.04 0.34 -13.06
CA GLY A 49 -1.13 0.42 -13.95
C GLY A 49 -1.91 -0.89 -14.11
N ASN A 50 -1.29 -2.05 -13.81
CA ASN A 50 -1.94 -3.36 -13.81
C ASN A 50 -2.50 -3.79 -12.43
N LEU A 51 -2.53 -2.87 -11.47
CA LEU A 51 -2.98 -3.09 -10.08
C LEU A 51 -2.08 -4.03 -9.25
N PHE A 52 -0.88 -4.36 -9.72
CA PHE A 52 0.09 -5.07 -8.88
C PHE A 52 0.77 -4.12 -7.92
N ALA A 53 0.95 -4.57 -6.67
CA ALA A 53 1.54 -3.78 -5.62
C ALA A 53 3.04 -3.57 -5.84
N ALA A 54 3.46 -2.33 -5.60
CA ALA A 54 4.85 -1.91 -5.64
C ALA A 54 5.43 -1.88 -4.21
N HIS A 55 6.60 -2.50 -4.05
CA HIS A 55 7.46 -2.34 -2.87
C HIS A 55 8.54 -1.26 -3.06
N PRO A 56 8.68 -0.67 -4.25
CA PRO A 56 9.24 -1.24 -5.49
C PRO A 56 10.37 -2.30 -5.31
N PRO A 57 10.57 -3.22 -6.29
CA PRO A 57 9.72 -3.44 -7.46
C PRO A 57 8.43 -4.19 -7.05
N PHE A 58 7.82 -4.95 -7.95
CA PHE A 58 6.64 -5.77 -7.64
C PHE A 58 6.83 -6.69 -6.42
N GLN A 59 5.88 -6.63 -5.48
CA GLN A 59 5.67 -7.65 -4.46
C GLN A 59 4.17 -7.88 -4.24
N ILE A 60 3.74 -9.15 -4.21
CA ILE A 60 2.32 -9.53 -4.20
C ILE A 60 1.66 -9.40 -2.82
N ASP A 61 2.45 -9.18 -1.77
CA ASP A 61 2.00 -9.15 -0.38
C ASP A 61 0.88 -8.12 -0.12
N ALA A 62 1.01 -6.89 -0.63
CA ALA A 62 0.02 -5.84 -0.43
C ALA A 62 -1.26 -6.03 -1.24
N ASN A 63 -1.24 -6.88 -2.28
CA ASN A 63 -2.47 -7.27 -2.99
C ASN A 63 -3.33 -8.22 -2.17
N PHE A 64 -2.71 -9.06 -1.33
CA PHE A 64 -3.41 -10.07 -0.51
C PHE A 64 -3.74 -9.60 0.91
N GLY A 65 -3.00 -8.63 1.45
CA GLY A 65 -3.23 -8.07 2.78
C GLY A 65 -4.46 -7.17 2.86
#